data_AF-A0A2T4YZJ9-F1
#
_entry.id   AF-A0A2T4YZJ9-F1
#
_cell.length_a   1.000
_cell.length_b   1.000
_cell.length_c   1.000
_cell.angle_alpha   90.00
_cell.angle_beta   90.00
_cell.angle_gamma   90.00
#
_symmetry.space_group_name_H-M   'P 1'
#
loop_
_entity.id
_entity.type
_entity.pdbx_description
1 polymer ?
#
loop_
_entity_poly.entity_id
_entity_poly.type
_entity_poly.pdbx_seq_one_letter_code
_entity_poly.pdbx_strand_id
1 'polypeptide(L)'
;MQQGSFPWVGLTVAAVSVVVVTFAMSANVPNFSLLTILVLVGLVAITGFVSVLSMTASRLGILDSRQPFGLPEGSIRAILTLAFIVLVGVFASYLLAQTSRTAFVETSAPMRLPVTTMAEAKAMQDSVGTSGLVVVRGDGTPASPYGFFLVPRADYTVANDVAKQILTMLSTMLAAMIGFYFGARPNETPVDPFAAEREAAKAELAGLALKAPTFDQVKKAADEKSETNLSAEQKAKLKEIRERIALVGKKIDAAREAAKDQRTPVETLRNTKTAALEAHGTLAAELEALQALP
;
A
#
# COMPACT_ATOMS: atom_id res chain seq x y z
N MET A 1 1.09 -14.02 -32.48
CA MET A 1 0.38 -12.89 -33.11
C MET A 1 0.31 -11.75 -32.10
N GLN A 2 1.36 -10.91 -32.04
CA GLN A 2 1.35 -9.54 -32.58
C GLN A 2 0.16 -8.69 -32.10
N GLN A 3 0.26 -8.14 -30.89
CA GLN A 3 -0.31 -6.82 -30.59
C GLN A 3 0.84 -5.82 -30.49
N GLY A 4 1.17 -5.22 -31.64
CA GLY A 4 2.23 -4.23 -31.85
C GLY A 4 1.77 -2.77 -31.71
N SER A 5 0.56 -2.51 -31.23
CA SER A 5 0.18 -1.22 -30.65
C SER A 5 0.56 -1.29 -29.18
N PHE A 6 1.37 -0.41 -28.59
CA PHE A 6 0.84 0.71 -27.81
C PHE A 6 1.92 1.76 -27.38
N PRO A 7 3.10 1.95 -28.01
CA PRO A 7 4.03 3.00 -27.57
C PRO A 7 3.50 4.42 -27.78
N TRP A 8 2.52 4.59 -28.66
CA TRP A 8 1.94 5.89 -28.98
C TRP A 8 1.11 6.48 -27.84
N VAL A 9 0.51 5.67 -26.97
CA VAL A 9 -0.43 6.19 -25.95
C VAL A 9 0.28 6.98 -24.86
N GLY A 10 1.42 6.49 -24.35
CA GLY A 10 2.21 7.25 -23.39
C GLY A 10 2.71 8.57 -23.97
N LEU A 11 3.11 8.54 -25.25
CA LEU A 11 3.60 9.72 -25.97
C LEU A 11 2.47 10.73 -26.23
N THR A 12 1.26 10.27 -26.57
CA THR A 12 0.09 11.14 -26.72
C THR A 12 -0.33 11.77 -25.41
N VAL A 13 -0.31 11.04 -24.28
CA VAL A 13 -0.70 11.60 -22.99
C VAL A 13 0.32 12.65 -22.52
N ALA A 14 1.62 12.39 -22.70
CA ALA A 14 2.67 13.37 -22.40
C ALA A 14 2.54 14.62 -23.26
N ALA A 15 2.35 14.46 -24.58
CA ALA A 15 2.18 15.59 -25.50
C ALA A 15 0.93 16.43 -25.18
N VAL A 16 -0.21 15.78 -24.91
CA VAL A 16 -1.45 16.47 -24.52
C VAL A 16 -1.25 17.23 -23.22
N SER A 17 -0.58 16.64 -22.23
CA SER A 17 -0.31 17.32 -20.94
C SER A 17 0.49 18.60 -21.15
N VAL A 18 1.56 18.56 -21.96
CA VAL A 18 2.38 19.74 -22.27
C VAL A 18 1.55 20.82 -22.98
N VAL A 19 0.76 20.44 -24.01
CA VAL A 19 -0.08 21.39 -24.76
C VAL A 19 -1.09 22.07 -23.85
N VAL A 20 -1.73 21.35 -22.93
CA VAL A 20 -2.70 21.94 -22.00
C VAL A 20 -2.03 22.89 -21.02
N VAL A 21 -0.83 22.57 -20.49
CA VAL A 21 -0.08 23.50 -19.62
C VAL A 21 0.27 24.78 -20.39
N THR A 22 0.84 24.65 -21.59
CA THR A 22 1.25 25.81 -22.40
C THR A 22 0.04 26.67 -22.78
N PHE A 23 -1.09 26.06 -23.12
CA PHE A 23 -2.34 26.77 -23.40
C PHE A 23 -2.90 27.48 -22.16
N ALA A 24 -2.87 26.83 -20.99
CA ALA A 24 -3.32 27.44 -19.74
C ALA A 24 -2.46 28.66 -19.35
N MET A 25 -1.15 28.59 -19.60
CA MET A 25 -0.24 29.72 -19.37
C MET A 25 -0.47 30.88 -20.35
N SER A 26 -0.86 30.60 -21.60
CA SER A 26 -1.06 31.65 -22.62
C SER A 26 -2.44 32.31 -22.57
N ALA A 27 -3.47 31.61 -22.09
CA ALA A 27 -4.86 32.07 -22.16
C ALA A 27 -5.27 33.15 -21.14
N ASN A 28 -4.34 33.64 -20.30
CA ASN A 28 -4.59 34.64 -19.26
C ASN A 28 -5.89 34.38 -18.46
N VAL A 29 -6.12 33.09 -18.16
CA VAL A 29 -7.36 32.60 -17.56
C VAL A 29 -7.50 33.17 -16.14
N PRO A 30 -8.73 33.49 -15.69
CA PRO A 30 -8.96 33.93 -14.33
C PRO A 30 -8.31 32.99 -13.31
N ASN A 31 -7.72 33.55 -12.26
CA ASN A 31 -6.89 32.84 -11.27
C ASN A 31 -7.53 31.55 -10.73
N PHE A 32 -8.86 31.52 -10.60
CA PHE A 32 -9.59 30.33 -10.13
C PHE A 32 -9.66 29.21 -11.18
N SER A 33 -9.93 29.54 -12.44
CA SER A 33 -10.00 28.56 -13.53
C SER A 33 -8.64 27.93 -13.80
N LEU A 34 -7.56 28.72 -13.67
CA LEU A 34 -6.20 28.24 -13.81
C LEU A 34 -5.88 27.13 -12.79
N LEU A 35 -6.36 27.25 -11.54
CA LEU A 35 -6.15 26.21 -10.53
C LEU A 35 -6.86 24.89 -10.90
N THR A 36 -8.13 24.96 -11.28
CA THR A 36 -8.89 23.75 -11.65
C THR A 36 -8.26 23.04 -12.83
N ILE A 37 -7.82 23.81 -13.84
CA ILE A 37 -7.09 23.29 -15.00
C ILE A 37 -5.76 22.67 -14.56
N LEU A 38 -5.01 23.34 -13.68
CA LEU A 38 -3.72 22.84 -13.19
C LEU A 38 -3.87 21.50 -12.46
N VAL A 39 -4.89 21.36 -11.60
CA VAL A 39 -5.18 20.10 -10.89
C VAL A 39 -5.56 19.00 -11.87
N LEU A 40 -6.43 19.30 -12.85
CA LEU A 40 -6.86 18.33 -13.86
C LEU A 40 -5.68 17.85 -14.71
N VAL A 41 -4.83 18.78 -15.14
CA VAL A 41 -3.60 18.48 -15.89
C VAL A 41 -2.63 17.66 -15.04
N GLY A 42 -2.46 18.01 -13.77
CA GLY A 42 -1.64 17.23 -12.83
C GLY A 42 -2.12 15.79 -12.71
N LEU A 43 -3.43 15.57 -12.62
CA LEU A 43 -4.02 14.23 -12.56
C LEU A 43 -3.78 13.43 -13.86
N VAL A 44 -3.99 14.06 -15.02
CA VAL A 44 -3.72 13.45 -16.33
C VAL A 44 -2.25 13.10 -16.48
N ALA A 45 -1.35 14.01 -16.07
CA ALA A 45 0.09 13.81 -16.10
C ALA A 45 0.54 12.65 -15.21
N ILE A 46 0.02 12.55 -13.98
CA ILE A 46 0.30 11.43 -13.06
C ILE A 46 -0.20 10.12 -13.66
N THR A 47 -1.41 10.10 -14.21
CA THR A 47 -1.98 8.88 -14.84
C THR A 47 -1.14 8.44 -16.04
N GLY A 48 -0.69 9.39 -16.87
CA GLY A 48 0.23 9.15 -17.97
C GLY A 48 1.57 8.58 -17.49
N PHE A 49 2.13 9.16 -16.42
CA PHE A 49 3.37 8.68 -15.82
C PHE A 49 3.27 7.23 -15.32
N VAL A 50 2.20 6.89 -14.59
CA VAL A 50 1.95 5.50 -14.13
C VAL A 50 1.80 4.55 -15.31
N SER A 51 1.13 4.98 -16.37
CA SER A 51 0.97 4.18 -17.60
C SER A 51 2.31 3.90 -18.27
N VAL A 52 3.19 4.90 -18.36
CA VAL A 52 4.56 4.77 -18.90
C VAL A 52 5.41 3.86 -18.02
N LEU A 53 5.31 3.97 -16.70
CA LEU A 53 6.02 3.08 -15.77
C LEU A 53 5.57 1.62 -15.91
N SER A 54 4.26 1.35 -15.93
CA SER A 54 3.72 0.00 -16.11
C SER A 54 4.16 -0.60 -17.44
N MET A 55 4.14 0.19 -18.51
CA MET A 55 4.63 -0.22 -19.82
C MET A 55 6.14 -0.51 -19.81
N THR A 56 6.94 0.29 -19.10
CA THR A 56 8.39 0.08 -18.97
C THR A 56 8.67 -1.19 -18.17
N ALA A 57 7.98 -1.42 -17.05
CA ALA A 57 8.08 -2.64 -16.24
C ALA A 57 7.67 -3.89 -17.06
N SER A 58 6.66 -3.77 -17.91
CA SER A 58 6.23 -4.80 -18.86
C SER A 58 7.35 -5.23 -19.79
N ARG A 59 8.06 -4.26 -20.39
CA ARG A 59 9.16 -4.54 -21.30
C ARG A 59 10.36 -5.18 -20.61
N LEU A 60 10.56 -4.85 -19.34
CA LEU A 60 11.64 -5.42 -18.53
C LEU A 60 11.30 -6.81 -17.98
N GLY A 61 10.07 -7.30 -18.15
CA GLY A 61 9.65 -8.61 -17.64
C GLY A 61 9.53 -8.67 -16.12
N ILE A 62 9.45 -7.51 -15.44
CA ILE A 62 9.36 -7.41 -13.97
C ILE A 62 7.88 -7.29 -13.55
N LEU A 63 6.93 -7.61 -14.44
CA LEU A 63 5.52 -7.54 -14.09
C LEU A 63 5.13 -8.71 -13.20
N ASP A 64 4.62 -8.40 -12.01
CA ASP A 64 3.95 -9.38 -11.17
C ASP A 64 2.43 -9.23 -11.32
N SER A 65 1.81 -10.15 -12.05
CA SER A 65 0.35 -10.21 -12.23
C SER A 65 -0.45 -10.32 -10.91
N ARG A 66 0.20 -10.63 -9.79
CA ARG A 66 -0.43 -10.69 -8.47
C ARG A 66 -0.56 -9.32 -7.80
N GLN A 67 0.14 -8.31 -8.31
CA GLN A 67 0.14 -6.95 -7.76
C GLN A 67 -0.71 -6.00 -8.61
N PRO A 68 -1.39 -4.99 -8.01
CA PRO A 68 -2.13 -4.00 -8.77
C PRO A 68 -1.22 -3.26 -9.77
N PHE A 69 -1.66 -3.10 -11.02
CA PHE A 69 -0.87 -2.52 -12.12
C PHE A 69 0.40 -3.29 -12.52
N GLY A 70 0.62 -4.48 -11.96
CA GLY A 70 1.75 -5.35 -12.26
C GLY A 70 3.10 -4.82 -11.80
N LEU A 71 3.16 -3.74 -11.01
CA LEU A 71 4.42 -3.14 -10.60
C LEU A 71 5.06 -3.90 -9.41
N PRO A 72 6.40 -3.85 -9.24
CA PRO A 72 7.08 -4.43 -8.09
C PRO A 72 6.50 -3.93 -6.76
N GLU A 73 6.59 -4.76 -5.74
CA GLU A 73 6.15 -4.41 -4.40
C GLU A 73 6.89 -3.15 -3.91
N GLY A 74 6.13 -2.15 -3.48
CA GLY A 74 6.66 -0.83 -3.08
C GLY A 74 6.57 0.26 -4.15
N SER A 75 6.52 -0.06 -5.46
CA SER A 75 6.39 0.97 -6.50
C SER A 75 5.07 1.73 -6.43
N ILE A 76 3.96 1.04 -6.14
CA ILE A 76 2.64 1.68 -5.94
C ILE A 76 2.71 2.67 -4.79
N ARG A 77 3.37 2.28 -3.68
CA ARG A 77 3.48 3.12 -2.50
C ARG A 77 4.33 4.36 -2.78
N ALA A 78 5.40 4.22 -3.57
CA ALA A 78 6.21 5.35 -4.01
C ALA A 78 5.41 6.32 -4.91
N ILE A 79 4.62 5.79 -5.85
CA ILE A 79 3.74 6.59 -6.72
C ILE A 79 2.68 7.32 -5.90
N LEU A 80 2.03 6.66 -4.95
CA LEU A 80 1.03 7.28 -4.08
C LEU A 80 1.64 8.40 -3.22
N THR A 81 2.82 8.18 -2.65
CA THR A 81 3.54 9.21 -1.89
C THR A 81 3.89 10.41 -2.78
N LEU A 82 4.38 10.16 -3.99
CA LEU A 82 4.70 11.22 -4.95
C LEU A 82 3.43 12.02 -5.33
N ALA A 83 2.33 11.34 -5.66
CA ALA A 83 1.06 11.97 -5.96
C ALA A 83 0.55 12.81 -4.79
N PHE A 84 0.71 12.32 -3.56
CA PHE A 84 0.32 13.05 -2.36
C PHE A 84 1.16 14.31 -2.14
N ILE A 85 2.48 14.24 -2.31
CA ILE A 85 3.37 15.41 -2.20
C ILE A 85 2.98 16.49 -3.23
N VAL A 86 2.71 16.09 -4.48
CA VAL A 86 2.27 17.01 -5.54
C VAL A 86 0.94 17.66 -5.15
N LEU A 87 -0.02 16.87 -4.68
CA LEU A 87 -1.33 17.34 -4.27
C LEU A 87 -1.23 18.34 -3.12
N VAL A 88 -0.48 18.02 -2.07
CA VAL A 88 -0.19 18.94 -0.96
C VAL A 88 0.51 20.21 -1.45
N GLY A 89 1.48 20.10 -2.36
CA GLY A 89 2.17 21.25 -2.93
C GLY A 89 1.24 22.20 -3.70
N VAL A 90 0.35 21.66 -4.53
CA VAL A 90 -0.65 22.45 -5.27
C VAL A 90 -1.62 23.12 -4.30
N PHE A 91 -2.09 22.42 -3.27
CA PHE A 91 -2.97 23.01 -2.27
C PHE A 91 -2.27 24.06 -1.39
N ALA A 92 -1.03 23.82 -0.98
CA ALA A 92 -0.24 24.79 -0.24
C ALA A 92 0.01 26.05 -1.08
N SER A 93 0.34 25.89 -2.37
CA SER A 93 0.47 27.00 -3.32
C SER A 93 -0.85 27.75 -3.50
N TYR A 94 -1.98 27.04 -3.61
CA TYR A 94 -3.31 27.65 -3.65
C TYR A 94 -3.63 28.46 -2.40
N LEU A 95 -3.41 27.88 -1.22
CA LEU A 95 -3.61 28.57 0.04
C LEU A 95 -2.70 29.79 0.13
N LEU A 96 -1.43 29.68 -0.29
CA LEU A 96 -0.48 30.79 -0.28
C LEU A 96 -0.94 31.92 -1.20
N ALA A 97 -1.30 31.61 -2.45
CA ALA A 97 -1.80 32.57 -3.43
C ALA A 97 -3.12 33.22 -2.97
N GLN A 98 -3.97 32.45 -2.29
CA GLN A 98 -5.19 32.95 -1.67
C GLN A 98 -4.90 33.76 -0.41
N THR A 99 -3.78 33.58 0.29
CA THR A 99 -3.43 34.36 1.49
C THR A 99 -2.69 35.66 1.21
N SER A 100 -2.24 35.89 -0.03
CA SER A 100 -1.72 37.17 -0.52
C SER A 100 -2.82 38.24 -0.65
N ARG A 101 -3.60 38.38 0.42
CA ARG A 101 -4.78 39.22 0.55
C ARG A 101 -4.36 40.58 1.07
N THR A 102 -4.58 41.60 0.27
CA THR A 102 -4.64 42.97 0.79
C THR A 102 -5.86 43.07 1.70
N ALA A 103 -5.74 43.75 2.84
CA ALA A 103 -6.86 43.88 3.79
C ALA A 103 -8.06 44.66 3.21
N PHE A 104 -7.84 45.31 2.07
CA PHE A 104 -8.75 46.22 1.39
C PHE A 104 -8.84 45.86 -0.09
N VAL A 105 -10.04 46.01 -0.66
CA VAL A 105 -10.28 45.75 -2.08
C VAL A 105 -9.52 46.80 -2.92
N GLU A 106 -8.52 46.39 -3.70
CA GLU A 106 -7.67 47.32 -4.50
C GLU A 106 -8.46 48.12 -5.56
N THR A 107 -9.64 47.65 -5.96
CA THR A 107 -10.32 48.11 -7.19
C THR A 107 -11.60 48.90 -6.99
N SER A 108 -12.13 49.02 -5.79
CA SER A 108 -13.29 49.88 -5.57
C SER A 108 -12.81 51.31 -5.39
N ALA A 109 -13.00 52.14 -6.43
CA ALA A 109 -12.93 53.59 -6.28
C ALA A 109 -13.68 53.96 -4.99
N PRO A 110 -13.04 54.70 -4.06
CA PRO A 110 -13.56 54.83 -2.72
C PRO A 110 -14.97 55.41 -2.79
N MET A 111 -15.92 54.75 -2.14
CA MET A 111 -17.31 55.17 -2.17
C MET A 111 -17.40 56.51 -1.44
N ARG A 112 -17.80 57.55 -2.17
CA ARG A 112 -18.01 58.89 -1.63
C ARG A 112 -19.43 58.99 -1.10
N LEU A 113 -19.56 59.13 0.21
CA LEU A 113 -20.82 59.48 0.84
C LEU A 113 -20.77 60.98 1.17
N PRO A 114 -21.73 61.79 0.70
CA PRO A 114 -21.79 63.20 1.06
C PRO A 114 -22.14 63.29 2.55
N VAL A 115 -21.36 64.06 3.31
CA VAL A 115 -21.62 64.31 4.73
C VAL A 115 -21.68 65.80 4.96
N THR A 116 -22.65 66.26 5.73
CA THR A 116 -22.87 67.69 5.94
C THR A 116 -22.16 68.22 7.18
N THR A 117 -21.93 67.37 8.18
CA THR A 117 -21.30 67.78 9.45
C THR A 117 -20.23 66.80 9.93
N MET A 118 -19.26 67.30 10.71
CA MET A 118 -18.23 66.45 11.33
C MET A 118 -18.81 65.46 12.36
N ALA A 119 -19.89 65.85 13.04
CA ALA A 119 -20.61 64.96 13.96
C ALA A 119 -21.23 63.77 13.24
N GLU A 120 -21.83 64.01 12.07
CA GLU A 120 -22.39 62.97 11.20
C GLU A 120 -21.29 62.07 10.62
N ALA A 121 -20.14 62.65 10.22
CA ALA A 121 -18.99 61.88 9.75
C ALA A 121 -18.43 60.96 10.84
N LYS A 122 -18.35 61.44 12.09
CA LYS A 122 -17.92 60.63 13.23
C LYS A 122 -18.91 59.51 13.58
N ALA A 123 -20.22 59.81 13.57
CA ALA A 123 -21.25 58.80 13.78
C ALA A 123 -21.24 57.71 12.68
N MET A 124 -20.99 58.09 11.42
CA MET A 124 -20.78 57.13 10.33
C MET A 124 -19.48 56.35 10.48
N GLN A 125 -18.40 56.97 10.94
CA GLN A 125 -17.16 56.27 11.22
C GLN A 125 -17.34 55.22 12.32
N ASP A 126 -18.04 55.54 13.41
CA ASP A 126 -18.28 54.62 14.53
C ASP A 126 -19.18 53.44 14.12
N SER A 127 -20.16 53.68 13.24
CA SER A 127 -21.05 52.61 12.75
C SER A 127 -20.42 51.71 11.68
N VAL A 128 -19.52 52.24 10.84
CA VAL A 128 -18.92 51.52 9.71
C VAL A 128 -17.50 51.02 10.01
N GLY A 129 -16.89 51.44 11.12
CA GLY A 129 -15.49 51.12 11.48
C GLY A 129 -15.16 49.62 11.58
N THR A 130 -16.17 48.75 11.73
CA THR A 130 -16.00 47.29 11.69
C THR A 130 -15.92 46.71 10.27
N SER A 131 -16.47 47.44 9.29
CA SER A 131 -16.65 46.98 7.90
C SER A 131 -15.58 47.49 6.93
N GLY A 132 -14.76 48.48 7.33
CA GLY A 132 -13.76 49.05 6.42
C GLY A 132 -12.89 50.14 7.05
N LEU A 133 -11.94 50.63 6.26
CA LEU A 133 -11.18 51.82 6.60
C LEU A 133 -11.99 53.04 6.16
N VAL A 134 -12.26 53.92 7.12
CA VAL A 134 -12.96 55.18 6.89
C VAL A 134 -11.94 56.31 6.88
N VAL A 135 -11.91 57.08 5.80
CA VAL A 135 -11.09 58.30 5.69
C VAL A 135 -12.02 59.48 5.49
N VAL A 136 -12.00 60.43 6.43
CA VAL A 136 -12.69 61.72 6.28
C VAL A 136 -11.68 62.71 5.72
N ARG A 137 -12.01 63.37 4.60
CA ARG A 137 -11.17 64.39 3.97
C ARG A 137 -12.01 65.61 3.64
N GLY A 138 -11.52 66.81 3.95
CA GLY A 138 -12.23 68.08 3.78
C GLY A 138 -12.15 68.92 5.05
N ASP A 139 -12.32 70.24 4.92
CA ASP A 139 -12.28 71.19 6.05
C ASP A 139 -13.66 71.77 6.39
N GLY A 140 -14.69 71.39 5.63
CA GLY A 140 -16.06 71.86 5.82
C GLY A 140 -16.36 73.19 5.16
N THR A 141 -15.42 73.77 4.41
CA THR A 141 -15.66 74.98 3.62
C THR A 141 -16.46 74.67 2.35
N PRO A 142 -17.16 75.65 1.76
CA PRO A 142 -17.84 75.46 0.46
C PRO A 142 -16.89 75.01 -0.67
N ALA A 143 -15.60 75.32 -0.56
CA ALA A 143 -14.56 74.91 -1.50
C ALA A 143 -14.02 73.50 -1.23
N SER A 144 -14.17 72.97 -0.01
CA SER A 144 -13.67 71.67 0.43
C SER A 144 -14.62 71.02 1.45
N PRO A 145 -15.82 70.61 1.00
CA PRO A 145 -16.80 69.96 1.88
C PRO A 145 -16.25 68.64 2.43
N TYR A 146 -16.78 68.21 3.58
CA TYR A 146 -16.42 66.92 4.15
C TYR A 146 -16.82 65.79 3.19
N GLY A 147 -15.81 65.04 2.72
CA GLY A 147 -15.97 63.81 1.95
C GLY A 147 -15.69 62.61 2.84
N PHE A 148 -16.62 61.66 2.85
CA PHE A 148 -16.45 60.37 3.50
C PHE A 148 -16.05 59.34 2.47
N PHE A 149 -14.89 58.72 2.67
CA PHE A 149 -14.35 57.70 1.79
C PHE A 149 -14.35 56.38 2.54
N LEU A 150 -15.19 55.45 2.10
CA LEU A 150 -15.21 54.08 2.60
C LEU A 150 -14.35 53.20 1.70
N VAL A 151 -13.33 52.58 2.29
CA VAL A 151 -12.59 51.48 1.67
C VAL A 151 -13.06 50.19 2.37
N PRO A 152 -13.93 49.40 1.74
CA PRO A 152 -14.47 48.20 2.37
C PRO A 152 -13.36 47.20 2.67
N ARG A 153 -13.44 46.58 3.84
CA ARG A 153 -12.59 45.44 4.19
C ARG A 153 -13.02 44.27 3.32
N ALA A 154 -12.07 43.56 2.73
CA ALA A 154 -12.39 42.34 2.03
C ALA A 154 -12.81 41.27 3.06
N ASP A 155 -14.02 40.71 2.88
CA ASP A 155 -14.49 39.59 3.70
C ASP A 155 -13.85 38.29 3.18
N TYR A 156 -13.13 37.65 4.08
CA TYR A 156 -12.33 36.46 3.84
C TYR A 156 -12.86 35.22 4.54
N THR A 157 -14.00 35.33 5.23
CA THR A 157 -14.64 34.24 5.98
C THR A 157 -14.91 33.03 5.10
N VAL A 158 -15.56 33.24 3.95
CA VAL A 158 -15.88 32.18 2.97
C VAL A 158 -14.62 31.43 2.56
N ALA A 159 -13.58 32.16 2.17
CA ALA A 159 -12.36 31.53 1.69
C ALA A 159 -11.54 30.88 2.80
N ASN A 160 -11.64 31.36 4.05
CA ASN A 160 -11.05 30.70 5.22
C ASN A 160 -11.78 29.40 5.56
N ASP A 161 -13.10 29.35 5.43
CA ASP A 161 -13.87 28.15 5.69
C ASP A 161 -13.67 27.09 4.59
N VAL A 162 -13.57 27.51 3.33
CA VAL A 162 -13.14 26.65 2.23
C VAL A 162 -11.75 26.07 2.50
N ALA A 163 -10.79 26.90 2.95
CA ALA A 163 -9.44 26.44 3.28
C ALA A 163 -9.46 25.39 4.40
N LYS A 164 -10.23 25.62 5.47
CA LYS A 164 -10.40 24.65 6.57
C LYS A 164 -11.00 23.34 6.06
N GLN A 165 -12.04 23.40 5.24
CA GLN A 165 -12.69 22.21 4.69
C GLN A 165 -11.74 21.39 3.82
N ILE A 166 -10.98 22.05 2.94
CA ILE A 166 -9.95 21.40 2.12
C ILE A 166 -8.93 20.72 3.04
N LEU A 167 -8.44 21.40 4.07
CA LEU A 167 -7.45 20.85 5.00
C LEU A 167 -7.99 19.61 5.73
N THR A 168 -9.25 19.63 6.18
CA THR A 168 -9.89 18.46 6.78
C THR A 168 -10.03 17.28 5.80
N MET A 169 -10.47 17.54 4.56
CA MET A 169 -10.55 16.51 3.53
C MET A 169 -9.17 15.90 3.23
N LEU A 170 -8.13 16.72 3.18
CA LEU A 170 -6.76 16.24 2.99
C LEU A 170 -6.27 15.38 4.15
N SER A 171 -6.55 15.78 5.39
CA SER A 171 -6.17 14.99 6.57
C SER A 171 -6.84 13.62 6.57
N THR A 172 -8.12 13.54 6.23
CA THR A 172 -8.86 12.26 6.16
C THR A 172 -8.34 11.37 5.03
N MET A 173 -8.07 11.94 3.85
CA MET A 173 -7.47 11.22 2.74
C MET A 173 -6.07 10.69 3.09
N LEU A 174 -5.23 11.51 3.73
CA LEU A 174 -3.89 11.09 4.18
C LEU A 174 -3.97 9.95 5.20
N ALA A 175 -4.86 10.06 6.18
CA ALA A 175 -5.05 9.00 7.17
C ALA A 175 -5.50 7.68 6.51
N ALA A 176 -6.43 7.75 5.55
CA ALA A 176 -6.88 6.58 4.80
C ALA A 176 -5.74 5.97 3.97
N MET A 177 -4.93 6.81 3.30
CA MET A 177 -3.76 6.34 2.54
C MET A 177 -2.70 5.69 3.44
N ILE A 178 -2.40 6.29 4.60
CA ILE A 178 -1.49 5.72 5.60
C ILE A 178 -2.03 4.38 6.13
N GLY A 179 -3.33 4.33 6.44
CA GLY A 179 -4.00 3.11 6.88
C GLY A 179 -3.95 2.00 5.82
N PHE A 180 -4.18 2.34 4.55
CA PHE A 180 -4.05 1.39 3.45
C PHE A 180 -2.58 0.95 3.25
N TYR A 181 -1.64 1.89 3.32
CA TYR A 181 -0.21 1.63 3.18
C TYR A 181 0.33 0.65 4.23
N PHE A 182 -0.10 0.81 5.49
CA PHE A 182 0.33 -0.04 6.60
C PHE A 182 -0.54 -1.30 6.76
N GLY A 183 -1.81 -1.25 6.34
CA GLY A 183 -2.74 -2.38 6.42
C GLY A 183 -2.57 -3.39 5.28
N ALA A 184 -2.15 -2.96 4.09
CA ALA A 184 -1.95 -3.84 2.94
C ALA A 184 -0.53 -4.46 2.94
N ARG A 185 -0.19 -5.25 3.97
CA ARG A 185 0.94 -6.20 3.89
C ARG A 185 0.38 -7.62 3.75
N PRO A 186 -0.18 -8.02 2.60
CA PRO A 186 -0.90 -9.29 2.48
C PRO A 186 0.07 -10.47 2.26
N ASN A 187 1.34 -10.18 1.94
CA ASN A 187 2.30 -11.15 1.42
C ASN A 187 3.62 -11.21 2.21
N GLU A 188 3.73 -10.51 3.35
CA GLU A 188 4.66 -10.98 4.37
C GLU A 188 4.03 -12.28 4.88
N THR A 189 4.35 -13.41 4.21
CA THR A 189 4.18 -14.75 4.80
C THR A 189 4.63 -14.59 6.23
N PRO A 190 3.75 -14.85 7.22
CA PRO A 190 4.10 -14.67 8.63
C PRO A 190 5.47 -15.28 8.80
N VAL A 191 6.47 -14.45 9.17
CA VAL A 191 7.84 -14.93 9.33
C VAL A 191 7.72 -16.06 10.33
N ASP A 192 7.81 -17.31 9.85
CA ASP A 192 7.64 -18.46 10.72
C ASP A 192 8.80 -18.38 11.71
N PRO A 193 8.54 -18.07 12.99
CA PRO A 193 9.61 -17.89 13.96
C PRO A 193 10.42 -19.17 14.15
N PHE A 194 9.93 -20.29 13.61
CA PHE A 194 10.55 -21.60 13.66
C PHE A 194 10.98 -22.13 12.28
N ALA A 195 11.10 -21.28 11.26
CA ALA A 195 11.53 -21.69 9.93
C ALA A 195 12.83 -22.51 9.96
N ALA A 196 13.83 -22.07 10.73
CA ALA A 196 15.10 -22.76 10.89
C ALA A 196 14.94 -24.16 11.50
N GLU A 197 14.02 -24.31 12.46
CA GLU A 197 13.74 -25.60 13.11
C GLU A 197 13.02 -26.56 12.15
N ARG A 198 12.08 -26.06 11.34
CA ARG A 198 11.42 -26.87 10.30
C ARG A 198 12.39 -27.34 9.25
N GLU A 199 13.30 -26.48 8.79
CA GLU A 199 14.33 -26.86 7.82
C GLU A 199 15.28 -27.91 8.41
N ALA A 200 15.69 -27.77 9.68
CA ALA A 200 16.46 -28.80 10.38
C ALA A 200 15.69 -30.14 10.49
N ALA A 201 14.39 -30.09 10.83
CA ALA A 201 13.54 -31.28 10.88
C ALA A 201 13.40 -31.95 9.50
N LYS A 202 13.24 -31.18 8.42
CA LYS A 202 13.21 -31.71 7.05
C LYS A 202 14.53 -32.40 6.69
N ALA A 203 15.66 -31.78 6.99
CA ALA A 203 16.98 -32.33 6.71
C ALA A 203 17.21 -33.64 7.48
N GLU A 204 16.86 -33.70 8.76
CA GLU A 204 16.97 -34.92 9.56
C GLU A 204 16.05 -36.04 9.07
N LEU A 205 14.78 -35.73 8.74
CA LEU A 205 13.83 -36.70 8.19
C LEU A 205 14.23 -37.19 6.78
N ALA A 206 14.94 -36.38 6.00
CA ALA A 206 15.54 -36.80 4.75
C ALA A 206 16.74 -37.72 4.99
N GLY A 207 17.54 -37.46 6.02
CA GLY A 207 18.66 -38.30 6.44
C GLY A 207 18.24 -39.73 6.86
N LEU A 208 17.02 -39.90 7.38
CA LEU A 208 16.46 -41.23 7.66
C LEU A 208 16.36 -42.12 6.42
N ALA A 209 16.16 -41.55 5.23
CA ALA A 209 16.12 -42.35 4.00
C ALA A 209 17.51 -42.91 3.61
N LEU A 210 18.58 -42.33 4.13
CA LEU A 210 19.96 -42.69 3.78
C LEU A 210 20.63 -43.60 4.83
N LYS A 211 20.12 -43.65 6.06
CA LYS A 211 20.72 -44.42 7.16
C LYS A 211 20.31 -45.89 7.07
N ALA A 212 21.30 -46.78 6.96
CA ALA A 212 21.05 -48.22 6.93
C ALA A 212 20.66 -48.77 8.33
N PRO A 213 19.75 -49.76 8.41
CA PRO A 213 18.95 -50.25 7.29
C PRO A 213 17.86 -49.25 6.92
N THR A 214 17.69 -48.98 5.63
CA THR A 214 16.70 -48.00 5.18
C THR A 214 15.30 -48.58 5.30
N PHE A 215 14.30 -47.73 5.54
CA PHE A 215 12.89 -48.16 5.60
C PHE A 215 12.49 -49.00 4.37
N ASP A 216 12.92 -48.57 3.17
CA ASP A 216 12.63 -49.27 1.92
C ASP A 216 13.31 -50.65 1.85
N GLN A 217 14.53 -50.80 2.39
CA GLN A 217 15.21 -52.09 2.47
C GLN A 217 14.47 -53.07 3.38
N VAL A 218 14.07 -52.62 4.57
CA VAL A 218 13.35 -53.48 5.53
C VAL A 218 11.97 -53.85 5.01
N LYS A 219 11.25 -52.88 4.43
CA LYS A 219 9.94 -53.12 3.80
C LYS A 219 10.05 -54.12 2.64
N LYS A 220 11.02 -53.92 1.74
CA LYS A 220 11.28 -54.85 0.63
C LYS A 220 11.63 -56.26 1.13
N ALA A 221 12.49 -56.37 2.15
CA ALA A 221 12.83 -57.67 2.75
C ALA A 221 11.60 -58.37 3.37
N ALA A 222 10.70 -57.62 3.99
CA ALA A 222 9.45 -58.15 4.53
C ALA A 222 8.46 -58.58 3.43
N ASP A 223 8.42 -57.87 2.31
CA ASP A 223 7.55 -58.17 1.16
C ASP A 223 8.07 -59.39 0.36
N GLU A 224 9.39 -59.55 0.23
CA GLU A 224 10.02 -60.68 -0.47
C GLU A 224 9.92 -62.02 0.29
N LYS A 225 9.73 -62.00 1.62
CA LYS A 225 9.50 -63.21 2.41
C LYS A 225 8.13 -63.82 2.10
N SER A 226 8.14 -64.90 1.31
CA SER A 226 6.93 -65.65 0.98
C SER A 226 6.37 -66.41 2.19
N GLU A 227 5.05 -66.35 2.36
CA GLU A 227 4.34 -67.11 3.40
C GLU A 227 4.27 -68.61 3.10
N THR A 228 4.51 -69.05 1.87
CA THR A 228 4.25 -70.45 1.46
C THR A 228 5.10 -71.49 2.20
N ASN A 229 6.32 -71.13 2.61
CA ASN A 229 7.28 -72.06 3.21
C ASN A 229 7.44 -71.88 4.73
N LEU A 230 6.65 -70.98 5.34
CA LEU A 230 6.75 -70.65 6.75
C LEU A 230 5.78 -71.50 7.59
N SER A 231 6.23 -71.92 8.78
CA SER A 231 5.35 -72.53 9.79
C SER A 231 4.26 -71.54 10.24
N ALA A 232 3.20 -72.04 10.88
CA ALA A 232 2.12 -71.18 11.37
C ALA A 232 2.62 -70.08 12.33
N GLU A 233 3.59 -70.42 13.19
CA GLU A 233 4.22 -69.46 14.11
C GLU A 233 5.06 -68.41 13.38
N GLN A 234 5.80 -68.82 12.34
CA GLN A 234 6.61 -67.91 11.53
C GLN A 234 5.75 -66.94 10.70
N LYS A 235 4.61 -67.41 10.18
CA LYS A 235 3.62 -66.55 9.52
C LYS A 235 3.07 -65.49 10.47
N ALA A 236 2.75 -65.87 11.71
CA ALA A 236 2.28 -64.92 12.71
C ALA A 236 3.35 -63.85 13.02
N LYS A 237 4.61 -64.26 13.19
CA LYS A 237 5.75 -63.33 13.39
C LYS A 237 5.98 -62.41 12.20
N LEU A 238 5.95 -62.93 10.97
CA LEU A 238 6.11 -62.12 9.76
C LEU A 238 5.00 -61.07 9.63
N LYS A 239 3.76 -61.46 9.94
CA LYS A 239 2.61 -60.54 9.96
C LYS A 239 2.82 -59.42 11.00
N GLU A 240 3.26 -59.77 12.21
CA GLU A 240 3.56 -58.79 13.25
C GLU A 240 4.66 -57.81 12.83
N ILE A 241 5.76 -58.32 12.23
CA ILE A 241 6.84 -57.50 11.69
C ILE A 241 6.32 -56.54 10.61
N ARG A 242 5.50 -57.02 9.66
CA ARG A 242 4.89 -56.18 8.61
C ARG A 242 4.00 -55.08 9.19
N GLU A 243 3.21 -55.40 10.22
CA GLU A 243 2.37 -54.42 10.92
C GLU A 243 3.22 -53.34 11.62
N ARG A 244 4.33 -53.73 12.27
CA ARG A 244 5.28 -52.79 12.88
C ARG A 244 5.96 -51.91 11.83
N ILE A 245 6.44 -52.47 10.72
CA ILE A 245 7.02 -51.69 9.60
C ILE A 245 5.99 -50.70 9.05
N ALA A 246 4.73 -51.12 8.85
CA ALA A 246 3.67 -50.22 8.38
C ALA A 246 3.43 -49.04 9.36
N LEU A 247 3.51 -49.30 10.68
CA LEU A 247 3.41 -48.25 11.70
C LEU A 247 4.60 -47.28 11.64
N VAL A 248 5.83 -47.78 11.42
CA VAL A 248 7.03 -46.94 11.24
C VAL A 248 6.85 -46.01 10.04
N GLY A 249 6.39 -46.54 8.91
CA GLY A 249 6.12 -45.73 7.70
C GLY A 249 5.14 -44.60 7.97
N LYS A 250 4.00 -44.90 8.62
CA LYS A 250 3.00 -43.89 9.00
C LYS A 250 3.58 -42.77 9.87
N LYS A 251 4.46 -43.09 10.81
CA LYS A 251 5.11 -42.09 11.68
C LYS A 251 6.07 -41.20 10.90
N ILE A 252 6.87 -41.77 9.99
CA ILE A 252 7.77 -41.02 9.12
C ILE A 252 6.99 -40.08 8.19
N ASP A 253 5.92 -40.56 7.58
CA ASP A 253 5.08 -39.74 6.69
C ASP A 253 4.37 -38.62 7.45
N ALA A 254 3.83 -38.90 8.63
CA ALA A 254 3.23 -37.87 9.49
C ALA A 254 4.23 -36.77 9.87
N ALA A 255 5.47 -37.13 10.19
CA ALA A 255 6.53 -36.16 10.49
C ALA A 255 6.92 -35.32 9.26
N ARG A 256 6.97 -35.93 8.07
CA ARG A 256 7.27 -35.23 6.81
C ARG A 256 6.17 -34.24 6.44
N GLU A 257 4.90 -34.62 6.60
CA GLU A 257 3.77 -33.73 6.35
C GLU A 257 3.73 -32.58 7.37
N ALA A 258 3.94 -32.86 8.66
CA ALA A 258 4.08 -31.84 9.70
C ALA A 258 5.23 -30.85 9.43
N ALA A 259 6.33 -31.31 8.82
CA ALA A 259 7.46 -30.47 8.47
C ALA A 259 7.21 -29.59 7.23
N LYS A 260 6.35 -30.01 6.29
CA LYS A 260 5.96 -29.23 5.11
C LYS A 260 4.88 -28.20 5.43
N ASP A 261 3.95 -28.53 6.32
CA ASP A 261 2.84 -27.64 6.67
C ASP A 261 3.25 -26.58 7.70
N GLN A 262 3.37 -25.33 7.24
CA GLN A 262 3.66 -24.16 8.09
C GLN A 262 2.59 -23.92 9.17
N ARG A 263 1.38 -24.45 8.99
CA ARG A 263 0.27 -24.31 9.95
C ARG A 263 0.37 -25.29 11.11
N THR A 264 1.15 -26.35 10.98
CA THR A 264 1.30 -27.36 12.04
C THR A 264 2.07 -26.76 13.22
N PRO A 265 1.57 -26.82 14.47
CA PRO A 265 2.29 -26.32 15.64
C PRO A 265 3.68 -26.96 15.78
N VAL A 266 4.68 -26.19 16.21
CA VAL A 266 6.06 -26.71 16.36
C VAL A 266 6.16 -27.86 17.34
N GLU A 267 5.36 -27.88 18.39
CA GLU A 267 5.30 -29.00 19.34
C GLU A 267 4.84 -30.29 18.64
N THR A 268 3.86 -30.21 17.74
CA THR A 268 3.42 -31.34 16.93
C THR A 268 4.53 -31.81 15.98
N LEU A 269 5.28 -30.88 15.38
CA LEU A 269 6.45 -31.21 14.58
C LEU A 269 7.53 -31.93 15.40
N ARG A 270 7.89 -31.41 16.58
CA ARG A 270 8.86 -32.04 17.49
C ARG A 270 8.42 -33.45 17.88
N ASN A 271 7.16 -33.60 18.28
CA ASN A 271 6.62 -34.89 18.73
C ASN A 271 6.59 -35.91 17.58
N THR A 272 6.13 -35.51 16.40
CA THR A 272 6.09 -36.40 15.22
C THR A 272 7.49 -36.75 14.73
N LYS A 273 8.42 -35.79 14.74
CA LYS A 273 9.84 -36.01 14.45
C LYS A 273 10.46 -37.02 15.41
N THR A 274 10.32 -36.82 16.72
CA THR A 274 10.86 -37.76 17.73
C THR A 274 10.26 -39.14 17.56
N ALA A 275 8.94 -39.25 17.39
CA ALA A 275 8.27 -40.53 17.15
C ALA A 275 8.76 -41.23 15.87
N ALA A 276 9.07 -40.49 14.82
CA ALA A 276 9.65 -41.02 13.58
C ALA A 276 11.09 -41.51 13.78
N LEU A 277 11.91 -40.76 14.53
CA LEU A 277 13.29 -41.15 14.86
C LEU A 277 13.33 -42.42 15.71
N GLU A 278 12.48 -42.51 16.74
CA GLU A 278 12.36 -43.70 17.59
C GLU A 278 11.88 -44.92 16.79
N ALA A 279 10.85 -44.73 15.94
CA ALA A 279 10.33 -45.78 15.09
C ALA A 279 11.37 -46.24 14.04
N HIS A 280 12.18 -45.34 13.50
CA HIS A 280 13.29 -45.71 12.63
C HIS A 280 14.36 -46.51 13.38
N GLY A 281 14.59 -46.23 14.66
CA GLY A 281 15.54 -46.96 15.50
C GLY A 281 15.24 -48.46 15.62
N THR A 282 13.98 -48.88 15.49
CA THR A 282 13.59 -50.29 15.58
C THR A 282 13.84 -51.08 14.29
N LEU A 283 14.06 -50.41 13.15
CA LEU A 283 14.19 -51.06 11.83
C LEU A 283 15.36 -52.06 11.75
N ALA A 284 16.45 -51.82 12.49
CA ALA A 284 17.57 -52.76 12.56
C ALA A 284 17.17 -54.10 13.19
N ALA A 285 16.43 -54.05 14.29
CA ALA A 285 15.92 -55.25 14.97
C ALA A 285 14.87 -55.97 14.12
N GLU A 286 14.01 -55.23 13.40
CA GLU A 286 13.04 -55.83 12.48
C GLU A 286 13.74 -56.54 11.31
N LEU A 287 14.79 -55.94 10.74
CA LEU A 287 15.55 -56.57 9.67
C LEU A 287 16.25 -57.85 10.14
N GLU A 288 16.86 -57.82 11.33
CA GLU A 288 17.47 -59.01 11.94
C GLU A 288 16.43 -60.11 12.19
N ALA A 289 15.24 -59.73 12.71
CA ALA A 289 14.14 -60.66 12.91
C ALA A 289 13.64 -61.27 11.58
N LEU A 290 13.59 -60.50 10.49
CA LEU A 290 13.27 -61.00 9.14
C LEU A 290 14.33 -61.97 8.62
N GLN A 291 15.61 -61.69 8.87
CA GLN A 291 16.73 -62.54 8.47
C GLN A 291 16.78 -63.86 9.26
N ALA A 292 16.28 -63.88 10.49
CA ALA A 292 16.18 -65.07 11.32
C ALA A 292 15.01 -66.01 10.93
N LEU A 293 14.04 -65.52 10.15
CA LEU A 293 13.02 -66.39 9.56
C LEU A 293 13.63 -67.22 8.41
N PRO A 294 13.27 -68.51 8.27
CA PRO A 294 13.79 -69.35 7.20
C PRO A 294 13.32 -68.92 5.79
#